data_AF-A0AAP5BJN7-F1
#
_entry.id   AF-A0AAP5BJN7-F1
#
_cell.length_a   1.000
_cell.length_b   1.000
_cell.length_c   1.000
_cell.angle_alpha   90.00
_cell.angle_beta   90.00
_cell.angle_gamma   90.00
#
_symmetry.space_group_name_H-M   'P 1'
#
loop_
_entity.id
_entity.type
_entity.pdbx_description
1 polymer ?
#
loop_
_entity_poly.entity_id
_entity_poly.type
_entity_poly.pdbx_seq_one_letter_code
_entity_poly.pdbx_strand_id
1 'polypeptide(L)'
;MQITFKPAITVSMNAEEWMLFADMPGAETAAEALSKAAADALMTAWELMTGGQILNPFQAQMYAIRKWGETANRYVDIGACDTEPRAEMQSLAWTFFMEPPEAALKLLRAGH
;
A
#
# COMPACT_ATOMS: atom_id res chain seq x y z
N MET A 1 -0.89 -0.35 -33.83
CA MET A 1 -0.89 -1.39 -32.78
C MET A 1 -0.60 -0.71 -31.46
N GLN A 2 -1.45 -0.90 -30.45
CA GLN A 2 -1.25 -0.33 -29.12
C GLN A 2 -1.10 -1.50 -28.13
N ILE A 3 -0.02 -1.49 -27.34
CA ILE A 3 0.23 -2.45 -26.27
C ILE A 3 0.08 -1.69 -24.95
N THR A 4 -0.82 -2.15 -24.09
CA THR A 4 -1.06 -1.57 -22.77
C THR A 4 -0.57 -2.54 -21.70
N PHE A 5 0.36 -2.11 -20.87
CA PHE A 5 0.83 -2.86 -19.70
C PHE A 5 0.02 -2.48 -18.48
N LYS A 6 -0.52 -3.47 -17.77
CA LYS A 6 -1.14 -3.30 -16.46
C LYS A 6 -0.29 -4.00 -15.40
N PRO A 7 0.17 -3.30 -14.35
CA PRO A 7 0.88 -3.96 -13.27
C PRO A 7 -0.09 -4.81 -12.46
N ALA A 8 0.39 -5.96 -11.98
CA ALA A 8 -0.21 -6.67 -10.87
C ALA A 8 0.54 -6.25 -9.61
N ILE A 9 -0.15 -5.58 -8.68
CA ILE A 9 0.41 -5.14 -7.41
C ILE A 9 -0.17 -6.01 -6.32
N THR A 10 0.69 -6.63 -5.53
CA THR A 10 0.34 -7.42 -4.36
C THR A 10 1.13 -6.91 -3.17
N VAL A 11 0.47 -6.82 -2.02
CA VAL A 11 1.09 -6.54 -0.73
C VAL A 11 0.73 -7.71 0.18
N SER A 12 1.70 -8.21 0.92
CA SER A 12 1.54 -9.33 1.85
C SER A 12 2.42 -9.04 3.06
N MET A 13 1.83 -8.36 4.04
CA MET A 13 2.46 -8.04 5.31
C MET A 13 1.63 -8.62 6.44
N ASN A 14 2.30 -9.24 7.41
CA ASN A 14 1.71 -9.77 8.64
C ASN A 14 1.47 -8.65 9.69
N ALA A 15 0.93 -9.01 10.86
CA ALA A 15 0.61 -8.04 11.90
C ALA A 15 1.84 -7.28 12.43
N GLU A 16 2.99 -7.94 12.57
CA GLU A 16 4.23 -7.32 13.02
C GLU A 16 4.81 -6.36 11.98
N GLU A 17 4.79 -6.75 10.71
CA GLU A 17 5.25 -5.92 9.59
C GLU A 17 4.40 -4.67 9.43
N TRP A 18 3.09 -4.77 9.70
CA TRP A 18 2.20 -3.61 9.78
C TRP A 18 2.33 -2.83 11.10
N MET A 19 3.16 -3.27 12.05
CA MET A 19 3.33 -2.65 13.37
C MET A 19 2.00 -2.56 14.15
N LEU A 20 1.14 -3.57 13.99
CA LEU A 20 -0.12 -3.68 14.75
C LEU A 20 0.16 -4.18 16.17
N PHE A 21 -0.85 -4.10 17.03
CA PHE A 21 -0.84 -4.82 18.30
C PHE A 21 -0.98 -6.33 18.07
N ALA A 22 0.12 -6.99 17.67
CA ALA A 22 0.16 -8.37 17.20
C ALA A 22 -0.37 -9.40 18.22
N ASP A 23 -0.28 -9.10 19.51
CA ASP A 23 -0.84 -9.94 20.58
C ASP A 23 -2.37 -9.91 20.65
N MET A 24 -3.04 -9.00 19.92
CA MET A 24 -4.50 -8.90 19.94
C MET A 24 -5.17 -9.93 19.03
N PRO A 25 -6.28 -10.54 19.48
CA PRO A 25 -7.09 -11.40 18.62
C PRO A 25 -7.53 -10.65 17.35
N GLY A 26 -7.27 -11.26 16.18
CA GLY A 26 -7.64 -10.69 14.88
C GLY A 26 -6.59 -9.76 14.25
N ALA A 27 -5.41 -9.60 14.87
CA ALA A 27 -4.33 -8.80 14.29
C ALA A 27 -3.89 -9.29 12.90
N GLU A 28 -3.75 -10.60 12.70
CA GLU A 28 -3.41 -11.17 11.38
C GLU A 28 -4.53 -10.97 10.35
N THR A 29 -5.80 -11.13 10.75
CA THR A 29 -6.93 -10.83 9.86
C THR A 29 -6.97 -9.34 9.47
N ALA A 30 -6.63 -8.45 10.41
CA ALA A 30 -6.47 -7.03 10.11
C ALA A 30 -5.31 -6.81 9.13
N ALA A 31 -4.15 -7.46 9.35
CA ALA A 31 -2.99 -7.38 8.48
C ALA A 31 -3.28 -7.84 7.04
N GLU A 32 -4.01 -8.95 6.87
CA GLU A 32 -4.49 -9.43 5.56
C GLU A 32 -5.39 -8.38 4.89
N ALA A 33 -6.32 -7.79 5.64
CA ALA A 33 -7.22 -6.77 5.12
C ALA A 33 -6.48 -5.47 4.74
N LEU A 34 -5.51 -5.04 5.54
CA LEU A 34 -4.66 -3.87 5.28
C LEU A 34 -3.75 -4.10 4.07
N SER A 35 -3.17 -5.29 3.95
CA SER A 35 -2.37 -5.71 2.80
C SER A 35 -3.20 -5.68 1.51
N LYS A 36 -4.41 -6.25 1.54
CA LYS A 36 -5.34 -6.17 0.40
C LYS A 36 -5.70 -4.71 0.07
N ALA A 37 -6.02 -3.91 1.08
CA ALA A 37 -6.36 -2.50 0.89
C ALA A 37 -5.19 -1.70 0.30
N ALA A 38 -3.96 -2.00 0.70
CA ALA A 38 -2.76 -1.34 0.19
C ALA A 38 -2.57 -1.67 -1.29
N ALA A 39 -2.65 -2.95 -1.66
CA ALA A 39 -2.58 -3.40 -3.04
C ALA A 39 -3.65 -2.75 -3.93
N ASP A 40 -4.91 -2.77 -3.49
CA ASP A 40 -6.05 -2.19 -4.22
C ASP A 40 -5.89 -0.65 -4.38
N ALA A 41 -5.42 0.04 -3.33
CA ALA A 41 -5.20 1.48 -3.34
C ALA A 41 -4.04 1.90 -4.25
N LEU A 42 -2.92 1.18 -4.21
CA LEU A 42 -1.76 1.40 -5.08
C LEU A 42 -2.13 1.15 -6.55
N MET A 43 -2.87 0.07 -6.83
CA MET A 43 -3.32 -0.25 -8.18
C MET A 43 -4.25 0.83 -8.74
N THR A 44 -5.23 1.27 -7.94
CA THR A 44 -6.15 2.33 -8.35
C THR A 44 -5.41 3.65 -8.59
N ALA A 45 -4.49 4.03 -7.70
CA ALA A 45 -3.68 5.23 -7.87
C ALA A 45 -2.79 5.17 -9.13
N TRP A 46 -2.21 4.01 -9.43
CA TRP A 46 -1.46 3.78 -10.67
C TRP A 46 -2.33 3.95 -11.92
N GLU A 47 -3.54 3.38 -11.92
CA GLU A 47 -4.46 3.51 -13.05
C GLU A 47 -4.90 4.97 -13.26
N LEU A 48 -5.15 5.73 -12.18
CA LEU A 48 -5.47 7.17 -12.28
C LEU A 48 -4.30 8.01 -12.79
N MET A 49 -3.06 7.64 -12.44
CA MET A 49 -1.84 8.30 -12.91
C MET A 49 -1.55 7.99 -14.39
N THR A 50 -1.73 6.75 -14.83
CA THR A 50 -1.30 6.30 -16.17
C THR A 50 -2.42 6.25 -17.21
N GLY A 51 -3.64 5.90 -16.81
CA GLY A 51 -4.78 5.70 -17.71
C GLY A 51 -5.48 7.00 -18.12
N GLY A 52 -5.24 8.10 -17.41
CA GLY A 52 -5.85 9.40 -17.72
C GLY A 52 -5.03 10.62 -17.30
N GLN A 53 -3.80 10.44 -16.79
CA GLN A 53 -2.94 11.50 -16.25
C GLN A 53 -3.68 12.47 -15.30
N ILE A 54 -4.62 11.94 -14.51
CA ILE A 54 -5.43 12.73 -13.58
C ILE A 54 -4.58 13.14 -12.38
N LEU A 55 -3.65 12.26 -11.99
CA LEU A 55 -2.78 12.44 -10.84
C LEU A 55 -1.32 12.47 -11.28
N ASN A 56 -0.53 13.37 -10.70
CA ASN A 56 0.92 13.24 -10.69
C ASN A 56 1.38 12.21 -9.62
N PRO A 57 2.65 11.77 -9.59
CA PRO A 57 3.12 10.77 -8.62
C PRO A 57 2.84 11.12 -7.16
N PHE A 58 2.96 12.41 -6.78
CA PHE A 58 2.67 12.87 -5.42
C PHE A 58 1.20 12.75 -5.06
N GLN A 59 0.32 13.12 -6.00
CA GLN A 59 -1.12 12.97 -5.84
C GLN A 59 -1.53 11.50 -5.79
N ALA A 60 -0.88 10.63 -6.57
CA ALA A 60 -1.11 9.18 -6.55
C ALA A 60 -0.73 8.57 -5.19
N GLN A 61 0.44 8.94 -4.65
CA GLN A 61 0.87 8.54 -3.31
C GLN A 61 -0.14 8.97 -2.25
N MET A 62 -0.53 10.26 -2.24
CA MET A 62 -1.50 10.79 -1.28
C MET A 62 -2.88 10.13 -1.41
N TYR A 63 -3.31 9.84 -2.64
CA TYR A 63 -4.54 9.11 -2.89
C TYR A 63 -4.50 7.71 -2.27
N ALA A 64 -3.41 6.97 -2.50
CA ALA A 64 -3.26 5.60 -2.02
C ALA A 64 -3.30 5.54 -0.48
N ILE A 65 -2.54 6.40 0.20
CA ILE A 65 -2.51 6.48 1.67
C ILE A 65 -3.91 6.79 2.22
N ARG A 66 -4.61 7.77 1.62
CA ARG A 66 -5.96 8.12 2.03
C ARG A 66 -6.94 6.96 1.85
N LYS A 67 -6.88 6.25 0.73
CA LYS A 67 -7.75 5.11 0.45
C LYS A 67 -7.48 3.92 1.36
N TRP A 68 -6.22 3.61 1.61
CA TRP A 68 -5.85 2.60 2.59
C TRP A 68 -6.37 2.95 4.00
N GLY A 69 -6.28 4.22 4.39
CA GLY A 69 -6.78 4.71 5.67
C GLY A 69 -8.28 4.47 5.90
N GLU A 70 -9.10 4.41 4.85
CA GLU A 70 -10.53 4.05 4.95
C GLU A 70 -10.73 2.62 5.49
N THR A 71 -9.80 1.71 5.20
CA THR A 71 -9.79 0.34 5.74
C THR A 71 -9.16 0.31 7.12
N ALA A 72 -8.05 1.01 7.32
CA ALA A 72 -7.38 1.09 8.63
C ALA A 72 -8.31 1.57 9.75
N ASN A 73 -9.20 2.52 9.45
CA ASN A 73 -10.21 3.02 10.40
C ASN A 73 -11.16 1.94 10.95
N ARG A 74 -11.24 0.76 10.32
CA ARG A 74 -12.04 -0.38 10.80
C ARG A 74 -11.31 -1.22 11.84
N TYR A 75 -10.01 -1.02 12.01
CA TYR A 75 -9.11 -1.77 12.87
C TYR A 75 -8.36 -0.88 13.86
N VAL A 76 -8.99 0.25 14.26
CA VAL A 76 -8.43 1.20 15.24
C VAL A 76 -8.06 0.51 16.55
N ASP A 77 -8.88 -0.45 16.98
CA ASP A 77 -8.68 -1.17 18.25
C ASP A 77 -7.38 -1.99 18.27
N ILE A 78 -6.80 -2.30 17.09
CA ILE A 78 -5.57 -3.08 16.91
C ILE A 78 -4.41 -2.16 16.43
N GLY A 79 -4.55 -0.85 16.59
CA GLY A 79 -3.50 0.13 16.30
C GLY A 79 -3.33 0.49 14.82
N ALA A 80 -4.17 0.00 13.90
CA ALA A 80 -3.98 0.20 12.46
C ALA A 80 -3.98 1.67 12.00
N CYS A 81 -4.51 2.59 12.82
CA CYS A 81 -4.53 4.03 12.56
C CYS A 81 -3.38 4.80 13.20
N ASP A 82 -2.51 4.11 13.95
CA ASP A 82 -1.38 4.71 14.64
C ASP A 82 -0.32 5.21 13.65
N THR A 83 0.72 5.83 14.19
CA THR A 83 1.74 6.49 13.37
C THR A 83 2.53 5.47 12.58
N GLU A 84 2.80 4.31 13.18
CA GLU A 84 3.67 3.26 12.68
C GLU A 84 3.05 2.55 11.46
N PRO A 85 1.82 1.98 11.51
CA PRO A 85 1.22 1.36 10.31
C PRO A 85 1.01 2.35 9.16
N ARG A 86 0.72 3.63 9.49
CA ARG A 86 0.60 4.69 8.48
C ARG A 86 1.94 5.00 7.84
N ALA A 87 3.04 4.98 8.60
CA ALA A 87 4.38 5.16 8.07
C ALA A 87 4.75 4.01 7.11
N GLU A 88 4.37 2.77 7.43
CA GLU A 88 4.57 1.62 6.54
C GLU A 88 3.82 1.79 5.21
N MET A 89 2.54 2.18 5.25
CA MET A 89 1.78 2.46 4.02
C MET A 89 2.40 3.63 3.22
N GLN A 90 2.89 4.66 3.92
CA GLN A 90 3.56 5.80 3.28
C GLN A 90 4.86 5.37 2.61
N SER A 91 5.64 4.49 3.24
CA SER A 91 6.87 3.89 2.71
C SER A 91 6.58 3.08 1.44
N LEU A 92 5.61 2.18 1.49
CA LEU A 92 5.17 1.40 0.31
C LEU A 92 4.77 2.32 -0.86
N ALA A 93 3.93 3.32 -0.60
CA ALA A 93 3.48 4.24 -1.64
C ALA A 93 4.62 5.12 -2.18
N TRP A 94 5.56 5.54 -1.32
CA TRP A 94 6.75 6.27 -1.74
C TRP A 94 7.61 5.43 -2.68
N THR A 95 8.00 4.22 -2.25
CA THR A 95 8.80 3.32 -3.08
C THR A 95 8.14 3.03 -4.42
N PHE A 96 6.82 2.82 -4.42
CA PHE A 96 6.12 2.45 -5.64
C PHE A 96 5.99 3.61 -6.65
N PHE A 97 5.75 4.86 -6.19
CA PHE A 97 5.49 5.99 -7.08
C PHE A 97 6.66 6.95 -7.30
N MET A 98 7.58 7.04 -6.34
CA MET A 98 8.61 8.09 -6.30
C MET A 98 10.02 7.57 -6.51
N GLU A 99 10.30 6.35 -6.06
CA GLU A 99 11.63 5.79 -6.23
C GLU A 99 11.87 5.32 -7.66
N PRO A 100 13.10 5.47 -8.17
CA PRO A 100 13.45 4.96 -9.49
C PRO A 100 13.22 3.43 -9.53
N PRO A 101 12.87 2.88 -10.71
CA PRO A 101 12.44 1.47 -10.84
C PRO A 101 13.41 0.47 -10.20
N GLU A 102 14.70 0.75 -10.18
CA GLU A 102 15.73 -0.12 -9.60
C GLU A 102 15.61 -0.31 -8.08
N ALA A 103 15.18 0.72 -7.35
CA ALA A 103 14.96 0.64 -5.90
C ALA A 103 13.66 -0.11 -5.60
N ALA A 104 12.57 0.19 -6.33
CA ALA A 104 11.33 -0.57 -6.27
C ALA A 104 11.56 -2.07 -6.62
N LEU A 105 12.36 -2.36 -7.65
CA LEU A 105 12.72 -3.72 -8.05
C LEU A 105 13.59 -4.46 -7.02
N LYS A 106 14.41 -3.76 -6.23
CA LYS A 106 15.17 -4.38 -5.13
C LYS A 106 14.24 -4.82 -4.00
N LEU A 107 13.25 -4.00 -3.65
CA LEU A 107 12.24 -4.33 -2.64
C LEU A 107 11.35 -5.50 -3.08
N LEU A 108 10.89 -5.50 -4.33
CA LEU A 108 10.13 -6.62 -4.92
C LEU A 108 10.91 -7.94 -4.91
N ARG A 109 12.24 -7.91 -4.90
CA ARG A 109 13.11 -9.10 -4.85
C ARG A 109 13.47 -9.55 -3.43
N ALA A 110 13.30 -8.68 -2.43
CA ALA A 110 13.67 -8.98 -1.04
C ALA A 110 12.57 -9.72 -0.27
N GLY A 111 11.32 -9.73 -0.77
CA GLY A 111 10.18 -10.46 -0.19
C GLY A 111 9.99 -11.89 -0.71
N HIS A 112 11.03 -12.52 -1.28
CA HIS A 112 11.03 -13.90 -1.79
C HIS A 112 12.04 -14.76 -1.04
#